data_AF-A0A0N4UGK0-F1
#
_entry.id   AF-A0A0N4UGK0-F1
#
_cell.length_a   1.000
_cell.length_b   1.000
_cell.length_c   1.000
_cell.angle_alpha   90.00
_cell.angle_beta   90.00
_cell.angle_gamma   90.00
#
_symmetry.space_group_name_H-M   'P 1'
#
loop_
_entity.id
_entity.type
_entity.pdbx_description
1 polymer ?
#
loop_
_entity_poly.entity_id
_entity_poly.type
_entity_poly.pdbx_seq_one_letter_code
_entity_poly.pdbx_strand_id
1 'polypeptide(L)'
;MNNADVKFFDEKKKISVTPKSGIHIAVESYRCENAVRRDFDWTSSERIEETFRENFKRDPTIESQFIGSNSGLTRIFPIRKWITEPEPITIDLFDPRFRQWFIAAQSAPKDILFLIDMSGSVKGQTVHLIRMTVLHILATLNPNDYINAIWFNSRQESVLRACFDGFIPATTRNKKVCD
;
A
#
# COMPACT_ATOMS: atom_id res chain seq x y z
N MET A 1 -21.94 12.87 -0.01
CA MET A 1 -20.49 12.55 -0.09
C MET A 1 -19.62 13.80 -0.26
N ASN A 2 -19.88 14.69 -1.23
CA ASN A 2 -18.97 15.81 -1.56
C ASN A 2 -18.52 16.68 -0.37
N ASN A 3 -19.39 16.93 0.62
CA ASN A 3 -19.04 17.73 1.80
C ASN A 3 -18.00 17.08 2.73
N ALA A 4 -17.79 15.77 2.62
CA ALA A 4 -16.78 15.03 3.38
C ALA A 4 -15.51 14.77 2.56
N ASP A 5 -15.54 15.03 1.25
CA ASP A 5 -14.42 14.72 0.37
C ASP A 5 -13.23 15.64 0.65
N VAL A 6 -12.08 15.05 0.96
CA VAL A 6 -10.84 15.77 1.24
C VAL A 6 -10.36 16.62 0.06
N LYS A 7 -10.77 16.29 -1.18
CA LYS A 7 -10.44 17.06 -2.39
C LYS A 7 -11.16 18.41 -2.45
N PHE A 8 -12.36 18.50 -1.85
CA PHE A 8 -13.15 19.73 -1.81
C PHE A 8 -13.04 20.47 -0.46
N PHE A 9 -12.18 19.98 0.44
CA PHE A 9 -12.00 20.59 1.75
C PHE A 9 -11.26 21.92 1.64
N ASP A 10 -11.88 22.98 2.16
CA ASP A 10 -11.29 24.32 2.27
C ASP A 10 -10.92 24.58 3.73
N GLU A 11 -9.62 24.67 4.01
CA GLU A 11 -9.10 24.97 5.34
C GLU A 11 -9.55 26.34 5.87
N LYS A 12 -9.89 27.29 4.99
CA LYS A 12 -10.42 28.60 5.39
C LYS A 12 -11.85 28.49 5.94
N LYS A 13 -12.55 27.38 5.68
CA LYS A 13 -13.90 27.08 6.19
C LYS A 13 -13.88 26.18 7.43
N LYS A 14 -12.82 26.22 8.25
CA LYS A 14 -12.80 25.60 9.59
C LYS A 14 -13.87 26.25 10.51
N ILE A 15 -15.13 25.90 10.30
CA ILE A 15 -16.29 26.41 11.07
C ILE A 15 -16.63 25.45 12.23
N SER A 16 -16.12 24.20 12.22
CA SER A 16 -16.42 23.22 13.26
C SER A 16 -15.44 23.30 14.43
N VAL A 17 -15.96 23.47 15.64
CA VAL A 17 -15.20 23.39 16.91
C VAL A 17 -14.63 22.00 17.13
N THR A 18 -15.33 20.96 16.66
CA THR A 18 -14.92 19.56 16.80
C THR A 18 -14.25 19.09 15.49
N PRO A 19 -13.03 18.52 15.55
CA PRO A 19 -12.42 17.85 14.40
C PRO A 19 -13.31 16.71 13.91
N LYS A 20 -13.48 16.61 12.60
CA LYS A 20 -14.21 15.53 11.91
C LYS A 20 -13.28 14.82 10.96
N SER A 21 -13.63 13.61 10.53
CA SER A 21 -12.92 12.94 9.45
C SER A 21 -13.51 13.23 8.07
N GLY A 22 -12.67 13.11 7.05
CA GLY A 22 -13.03 13.23 5.64
C GLY A 22 -12.86 11.91 4.89
N ILE A 23 -13.31 11.87 3.65
CA ILE A 23 -13.17 10.73 2.75
C ILE A 23 -12.28 11.08 1.57
N HIS A 24 -11.52 10.11 1.10
CA HIS A 24 -10.85 10.07 -0.19
C HIS A 24 -11.34 8.83 -0.95
N ILE A 25 -11.47 8.92 -2.26
CA ILE A 25 -11.88 7.79 -3.10
C ILE A 25 -10.82 7.63 -4.19
N ALA A 26 -10.24 6.43 -4.28
CA ALA A 26 -9.27 6.06 -5.31
C ALA A 26 -9.84 6.29 -6.72
N VAL A 27 -8.98 6.65 -7.68
CA VAL A 27 -9.40 6.97 -9.05
C VAL A 27 -10.03 5.80 -9.79
N GLU A 28 -9.61 4.58 -9.50
CA GLU A 28 -10.16 3.34 -10.05
C GLU A 28 -11.51 2.94 -9.41
N SER A 29 -12.01 3.73 -8.45
CA SER A 29 -13.24 3.43 -7.71
C SER A 29 -14.36 4.38 -8.10
N TYR A 30 -15.51 3.81 -8.48
CA TYR A 30 -16.64 4.63 -8.91
C TYR A 30 -17.52 5.04 -7.72
N ARG A 31 -17.70 6.36 -7.52
CA ARG A 31 -18.45 6.91 -6.37
C ARG A 31 -19.89 6.41 -6.25
N CYS A 32 -20.53 6.10 -7.37
CA CYS A 32 -21.92 5.62 -7.37
C CYS A 32 -22.01 4.09 -7.29
N GLU A 33 -20.88 3.38 -7.23
CA GLU A 33 -20.87 1.94 -7.01
C GLU A 33 -21.40 1.59 -5.61
N ASN A 34 -22.20 0.54 -5.53
CA ASN A 34 -22.84 0.11 -4.29
C ASN A 34 -21.83 -0.22 -3.17
N ALA A 35 -20.65 -0.75 -3.53
CA ALA A 35 -19.58 -1.02 -2.57
C ALA A 35 -19.06 0.26 -1.93
N VAL A 36 -18.72 1.28 -2.74
CA VAL A 36 -18.22 2.58 -2.26
C VAL A 36 -19.26 3.30 -1.42
N ARG A 37 -20.54 3.25 -1.80
CA ARG A 37 -21.64 3.85 -1.02
C ARG A 37 -21.79 3.20 0.35
N ARG A 38 -21.79 1.87 0.39
CA ARG A 38 -21.84 1.12 1.65
C ARG A 38 -20.66 1.46 2.55
N ASP A 39 -19.46 1.54 1.97
CA ASP A 39 -18.25 1.88 2.70
C ASP A 39 -18.27 3.32 3.24
N PHE A 40 -18.81 4.25 2.46
CA PHE A 40 -19.06 5.60 2.92
C PHE A 40 -20.02 5.63 4.12
N ASP A 41 -21.11 4.87 4.07
CA ASP A 41 -22.14 4.89 5.11
C ASP A 41 -21.61 4.34 6.44
N TRP A 42 -20.96 3.17 6.45
CA TRP A 42 -20.48 2.58 7.71
C TRP A 42 -19.28 3.35 8.28
N THR A 43 -18.36 3.84 7.44
CA THR A 43 -17.22 4.67 7.91
C THR A 43 -17.65 6.05 8.42
N SER A 44 -18.87 6.48 8.10
CA SER A 44 -19.47 7.72 8.61
C SER A 44 -20.19 7.56 9.95
N SER A 45 -20.18 6.38 10.58
CA SER A 45 -20.84 6.20 11.87
C SER A 45 -20.21 7.07 12.96
N GLU A 46 -21.04 7.64 13.84
CA GLU A 46 -20.57 8.51 14.93
C GLU A 46 -19.63 7.77 15.88
N ARG A 47 -19.82 6.46 16.08
CA ARG A 47 -18.94 5.63 16.90
C ARG A 47 -17.50 5.61 16.40
N ILE A 48 -17.28 5.65 15.08
CA ILE A 48 -15.93 5.71 14.50
C ILE A 48 -15.31 7.09 14.74
N GLU A 49 -16.09 8.16 14.57
CA GLU A 49 -15.64 9.53 14.86
C GLU A 49 -15.29 9.72 16.34
N GLU A 50 -16.11 9.17 17.25
CA GLU A 50 -15.84 9.14 18.69
C GLU A 50 -14.54 8.40 18.98
N THR A 51 -14.35 7.20 18.42
CA THR A 51 -13.13 6.41 18.59
C THR A 51 -11.90 7.19 18.12
N PHE A 52 -11.96 7.84 16.95
CA PHE A 52 -10.87 8.67 16.46
C PHE A 52 -10.54 9.82 17.42
N ARG A 53 -11.57 10.52 17.93
CA ARG A 53 -11.39 11.60 18.91
C ARG A 53 -10.81 11.12 20.22
N GLU A 54 -11.25 9.97 20.72
CA GLU A 54 -10.74 9.37 21.95
C GLU A 54 -9.28 8.94 21.82
N ASN A 55 -8.92 8.29 20.71
CA ASN A 55 -7.53 7.94 20.42
C ASN A 55 -6.63 9.17 20.35
N PHE A 56 -7.08 10.23 19.67
CA PHE A 56 -6.33 11.48 19.58
C PHE A 56 -6.19 12.19 20.93
N LYS A 57 -7.21 12.14 21.80
CA LYS A 57 -7.13 12.67 23.17
C LYS A 57 -6.18 11.85 24.04
N ARG A 58 -6.17 10.52 23.87
CA ARG A 58 -5.33 9.60 24.64
C ARG A 58 -3.86 9.72 24.24
N ASP A 59 -3.60 9.89 22.94
CA ASP A 59 -2.27 10.06 22.39
C ASP A 59 -2.24 11.24 21.41
N PRO A 60 -1.89 12.45 21.90
CA PRO A 60 -1.76 13.63 21.07
C PRO A 60 -0.62 13.57 20.04
N THR A 61 0.24 12.55 20.06
CA THR A 61 1.29 12.37 19.05
C THR A 61 0.75 11.77 17.74
N ILE A 62 -0.49 11.25 17.75
CA ILE A 62 -1.15 10.74 16.56
C ILE A 62 -1.47 11.90 15.60
N GLU A 63 -0.70 12.01 14.52
CA GLU A 63 -0.93 13.03 13.49
C GLU A 63 -2.21 12.75 12.68
N SER A 64 -2.50 11.48 12.42
CA SER A 64 -3.64 11.07 11.61
C SER A 64 -4.04 9.63 11.83
N GLN A 65 -5.33 9.36 11.65
CA GLN A 65 -5.93 8.03 11.70
C GLN A 65 -6.68 7.79 10.39
N PHE A 66 -6.65 6.54 9.91
CA PHE A 66 -7.17 6.20 8.60
C PHE A 66 -7.94 4.88 8.64
N ILE A 67 -8.99 4.78 7.83
CA ILE A 67 -9.63 3.51 7.48
C ILE A 67 -9.54 3.39 5.96
N GLY A 68 -8.95 2.31 5.46
CA GLY A 68 -9.06 1.92 4.05
C GLY A 68 -10.09 0.82 3.88
N SER A 69 -10.82 0.86 2.78
CA SER A 69 -11.77 -0.19 2.39
C SER A 69 -11.39 -0.85 1.07
N ASN A 70 -11.89 -2.06 0.82
CA ASN A 70 -11.66 -2.78 -0.44
C ASN A 70 -12.28 -2.06 -1.65
N SER A 71 -13.29 -1.21 -1.44
CA SER A 71 -13.87 -0.39 -2.50
C SER A 71 -12.97 0.79 -2.90
N GLY A 72 -11.82 1.01 -2.24
CA GLY A 72 -10.92 2.14 -2.50
C GLY A 72 -11.33 3.44 -1.79
N LEU A 73 -12.40 3.42 -0.98
CA LEU A 73 -12.73 4.52 -0.08
C LEU A 73 -11.77 4.53 1.11
N THR A 74 -11.25 5.70 1.44
CA THR A 74 -10.39 5.95 2.60
C THR A 74 -11.01 7.02 3.49
N ARG A 75 -11.26 6.73 4.76
CA ARG A 75 -11.64 7.73 5.78
C ARG A 75 -10.38 8.25 6.47
N ILE A 76 -10.27 9.55 6.70
CA ILE A 76 -9.07 10.21 7.23
C ILE A 76 -9.45 11.18 8.35
N PHE A 77 -8.90 10.99 9.55
CA PHE A 77 -9.07 11.86 10.71
C PHE A 77 -7.74 12.48 11.15
N PRO A 78 -7.68 13.79 11.48
CA PRO A 78 -8.68 14.79 11.18
C PRO A 78 -8.76 15.06 9.66
N ILE A 79 -9.89 15.62 9.21
CA ILE A 79 -10.05 16.07 7.82
C ILE A 79 -9.02 17.17 7.52
N ARG A 80 -8.37 17.04 6.38
CA ARG A 80 -7.42 18.02 5.83
C ARG A 80 -7.57 18.08 4.32
N LYS A 81 -7.05 19.16 3.72
CA LYS A 81 -7.02 19.28 2.26
C LYS A 81 -6.13 18.17 1.70
N TRP A 82 -6.62 17.48 0.67
CA TRP A 82 -5.80 16.51 -0.05
C TRP A 82 -4.82 17.26 -0.96
N ILE A 83 -3.53 17.11 -0.70
CA ILE A 83 -2.45 17.75 -1.46
C ILE A 83 -1.64 16.65 -2.13
N THR A 84 -1.48 16.75 -3.46
CA THR A 84 -0.61 15.88 -4.25
C THR A 84 0.68 16.63 -4.56
N GLU A 85 1.80 16.16 -4.02
CA GLU A 85 3.13 16.74 -4.26
C GLU A 85 3.98 15.84 -5.17
N PRO A 86 4.92 16.40 -5.95
CA PRO A 86 5.14 17.83 -6.19
C PRO A 86 4.08 18.44 -7.11
N GLU A 87 3.73 19.70 -6.90
CA GLU A 87 3.13 20.49 -7.98
C GLU A 87 4.14 20.53 -9.15
N PRO A 88 3.74 20.29 -10.42
CA PRO A 88 2.38 20.28 -10.95
C PRO A 88 1.79 18.87 -11.16
N ILE A 89 2.22 17.84 -10.44
CA ILE A 89 1.56 16.53 -10.46
C ILE A 89 0.17 16.67 -9.83
N THR A 90 -0.81 16.92 -10.69
CA THR A 90 -2.24 17.06 -10.32
C THR A 90 -2.96 15.72 -10.26
N ILE A 91 -2.30 14.63 -10.67
CA ILE A 91 -2.91 13.31 -10.75
C ILE A 91 -2.80 12.62 -9.39
N ASP A 92 -3.93 12.49 -8.73
CA ASP A 92 -4.07 11.78 -7.48
C ASP A 92 -4.11 10.26 -7.70
N LEU A 93 -2.95 9.62 -7.53
CA LEU A 93 -2.79 8.16 -7.63
C LEU A 93 -2.89 7.46 -6.26
N PHE A 94 -3.41 8.14 -5.24
CA PHE A 94 -3.55 7.49 -3.95
C PHE A 94 -4.65 6.43 -3.98
N ASP A 95 -4.26 5.22 -3.60
CA ASP A 95 -5.16 4.10 -3.37
C ASP A 95 -4.74 3.39 -2.08
N PRO A 96 -5.64 3.22 -1.09
CA PRO A 96 -5.32 2.50 0.13
C PRO A 96 -4.89 1.05 -0.16
N ARG A 97 -5.44 0.41 -1.20
CA ARG A 97 -5.26 -1.01 -1.51
C ARG A 97 -3.83 -1.38 -1.88
N PHE A 98 -3.05 -0.40 -2.33
CA PHE A 98 -1.64 -0.57 -2.67
C PHE A 98 -0.70 -0.12 -1.54
N ARG A 99 -1.22 0.33 -0.40
CA ARG A 99 -0.41 0.76 0.75
C ARG A 99 0.00 -0.44 1.58
N GLN A 100 1.24 -0.42 2.07
CA GLN A 100 1.80 -1.49 2.89
C GLN A 100 0.93 -1.78 4.13
N TRP A 101 0.42 -0.75 4.81
CA TRP A 101 -0.45 -0.91 5.98
C TRP A 101 -1.76 -1.63 5.66
N PHE A 102 -2.28 -1.45 4.45
CA PHE A 102 -3.51 -2.10 4.00
C PHE A 102 -3.23 -3.56 3.61
N ILE A 103 -2.20 -3.78 2.78
CA ILE A 103 -1.79 -5.12 2.32
C ILE A 103 -1.43 -6.01 3.52
N ALA A 104 -0.68 -5.46 4.50
CA ALA A 104 -0.30 -6.19 5.70
C ALA A 104 -1.47 -6.51 6.63
N ALA A 105 -2.56 -5.73 6.59
CA ALA A 105 -3.78 -6.03 7.33
C ALA A 105 -4.66 -7.08 6.61
N GLN A 106 -4.60 -7.13 5.27
CA GLN A 106 -5.42 -8.03 4.46
C GLN A 106 -4.77 -9.40 4.20
N SER A 107 -3.44 -9.46 4.16
CA SER A 107 -2.67 -10.66 3.82
C SER A 107 -1.70 -10.99 4.94
N ALA A 108 -1.58 -12.29 5.23
CA ALA A 108 -0.45 -12.79 6.00
C ALA A 108 0.89 -12.55 5.28
N PRO A 109 2.01 -12.55 6.02
CA PRO A 109 3.36 -12.69 5.46
C PRO A 109 3.43 -13.83 4.43
N LYS A 110 4.11 -13.59 3.31
CA LYS A 110 4.31 -14.57 2.23
C LYS A 110 5.75 -15.07 2.21
N ASP A 111 5.93 -16.36 1.95
CA ASP A 111 7.22 -16.97 1.63
C ASP A 111 7.31 -17.21 0.11
N ILE A 112 8.24 -16.56 -0.57
CA ILE A 112 8.36 -16.60 -2.05
C ILE A 112 9.70 -17.18 -2.46
N LEU A 113 9.65 -18.29 -3.20
CA LEU A 113 10.82 -18.90 -3.83
C LEU A 113 10.85 -18.57 -5.32
N PHE A 114 11.88 -17.85 -5.77
CA PHE A 114 12.15 -17.65 -7.18
C PHE A 114 12.94 -18.83 -7.73
N LEU A 115 12.31 -19.64 -8.58
CA LEU A 115 13.01 -20.68 -9.34
C LEU A 115 13.28 -20.16 -10.76
N ILE A 116 14.53 -19.83 -11.04
CA ILE A 116 14.94 -19.11 -12.24
C ILE A 116 15.56 -20.08 -13.25
N ASP A 117 14.88 -20.32 -14.37
CA ASP A 117 15.42 -21.12 -15.48
C ASP A 117 16.53 -20.35 -16.20
N MET A 118 17.75 -20.91 -16.16
CA MET A 118 18.95 -20.43 -16.84
C MET A 118 19.49 -21.49 -17.82
N SER A 119 18.61 -22.35 -18.33
CA SER A 119 18.93 -23.35 -19.36
C SER A 119 19.29 -22.71 -20.71
N GLY A 120 19.86 -23.51 -21.61
CA GLY A 120 20.35 -23.04 -22.92
C GLY A 120 19.27 -22.45 -23.86
N SER A 121 17.98 -22.66 -23.56
CA SER A 121 16.84 -22.04 -24.26
C SER A 121 16.54 -20.62 -23.78
N VAL A 122 16.95 -20.25 -22.57
CA VAL A 122 16.70 -18.93 -21.99
C VAL A 122 17.83 -17.99 -22.40
N LYS A 123 17.61 -17.23 -23.49
CA LYS A 123 18.61 -16.32 -24.05
C LYS A 123 18.00 -14.97 -24.38
N GLY A 124 18.86 -13.94 -24.42
CA GLY A 124 18.51 -12.60 -24.85
C GLY A 124 17.26 -12.05 -24.17
N GLN A 125 16.20 -11.84 -24.94
CA GLN A 125 14.94 -11.26 -24.49
C GLN A 125 14.29 -12.04 -23.34
N THR A 126 14.37 -13.37 -23.34
CA THR A 126 13.74 -14.20 -22.29
C THR A 126 14.39 -13.96 -20.93
N VAL A 127 15.72 -13.88 -20.87
CA VAL A 127 16.46 -13.54 -19.63
C VAL A 127 16.06 -12.15 -19.15
N HIS A 128 15.95 -11.18 -20.06
CA HIS A 128 15.55 -9.82 -19.73
C HIS A 128 14.13 -9.78 -19.13
N LEU A 129 13.17 -10.48 -19.72
CA LEU A 129 11.81 -10.58 -19.19
C LEU A 129 11.78 -11.22 -17.80
N ILE A 130 12.51 -12.32 -17.60
CA ILE A 130 12.61 -12.97 -16.28
C ILE A 130 13.13 -12.00 -15.21
N ARG A 131 14.21 -11.27 -15.52
CA ARG A 131 14.77 -10.26 -14.60
C ARG A 131 13.75 -9.17 -14.26
N MET A 132 13.08 -8.63 -15.28
CA MET A 132 12.04 -7.62 -15.07
C MET A 132 10.90 -8.15 -14.21
N THR A 133 10.42 -9.37 -14.47
CA THR A 133 9.37 -10.01 -13.67
C THR A 133 9.79 -10.20 -12.22
N VAL A 134 11.00 -10.71 -11.96
CA VAL A 134 11.52 -10.87 -10.59
C VAL A 134 11.60 -9.52 -9.88
N LEU A 135 12.13 -8.49 -10.52
CA LEU A 135 12.23 -7.14 -9.95
C LEU A 135 10.84 -6.53 -9.67
N HIS A 136 9.87 -6.71 -10.57
CA HIS A 136 8.50 -6.27 -10.36
C HIS A 136 7.85 -6.99 -9.16
N ILE A 137 8.02 -8.30 -9.03
CA ILE A 137 7.51 -9.05 -7.87
C ILE A 137 8.19 -8.53 -6.60
N LEU A 138 9.51 -8.43 -6.56
CA LEU A 138 10.27 -7.91 -5.42
C LEU A 138 9.82 -6.50 -5.02
N ALA A 139 9.43 -5.65 -5.98
CA ALA A 139 8.91 -4.31 -5.70
C ALA A 139 7.56 -4.31 -4.97
N THR A 140 6.75 -5.37 -5.10
CA THR A 140 5.45 -5.49 -4.42
C THR A 140 5.54 -6.04 -2.99
N LEU A 141 6.66 -6.67 -2.63
CA LEU A 141 6.82 -7.31 -1.33
C LEU A 141 7.06 -6.30 -0.20
N ASN A 142 6.50 -6.58 0.97
CA ASN A 142 6.70 -5.78 2.17
C ASN A 142 7.79 -6.39 3.08
N PRO A 143 8.32 -5.66 4.08
CA PRO A 143 9.39 -6.16 4.95
C PRO A 143 9.05 -7.40 5.79
N ASN A 144 7.77 -7.74 5.94
CA ASN A 144 7.32 -8.95 6.64
C ASN A 144 7.28 -10.18 5.71
N ASP A 145 7.34 -10.01 4.39
CA ASP A 145 7.44 -11.14 3.46
C ASP A 145 8.88 -11.69 3.45
N TYR A 146 9.03 -12.96 3.09
CA TYR A 146 10.32 -13.64 2.98
C TYR A 146 10.58 -14.11 1.56
N ILE A 147 11.84 -14.03 1.14
CA ILE A 147 12.28 -14.38 -0.21
C ILE A 147 13.45 -15.36 -0.18
N ASN A 148 13.45 -16.26 -1.15
CA ASN A 148 14.63 -17.04 -1.53
C ASN A 148 14.67 -17.15 -3.06
N ALA A 149 15.85 -17.37 -3.63
CA ALA A 149 16.02 -17.49 -5.07
C ALA A 149 17.04 -18.57 -5.41
N ILE A 150 16.68 -19.44 -6.36
CA ILE A 150 17.49 -20.54 -6.88
C ILE A 150 17.48 -20.42 -8.40
N TRP A 151 18.67 -20.40 -9.01
CA TRP A 151 18.76 -20.54 -10.46
C TRP A 151 19.09 -21.98 -10.82
N PHE A 152 18.58 -22.46 -11.96
CA PHE A 152 18.80 -23.83 -12.40
C PHE A 152 19.06 -23.95 -13.90
N ASN A 153 19.84 -24.95 -14.27
CA ASN A 153 20.06 -25.45 -15.63
C ASN A 153 20.38 -26.96 -15.56
N SER A 154 21.57 -27.42 -15.98
CA SER A 154 22.09 -28.75 -15.65
C SER A 154 22.55 -28.88 -14.18
N ARG A 155 22.62 -27.77 -13.44
CA ARG A 155 22.88 -27.69 -11.98
C ARG A 155 21.86 -26.74 -11.34
N GLN A 156 21.82 -26.69 -10.01
CA GLN A 156 21.02 -25.71 -9.25
C GLN A 156 21.88 -25.06 -8.18
N GLU A 157 21.77 -23.74 -8.00
CA GLU A 157 22.45 -23.02 -6.93
C GLU A 157 21.57 -21.89 -6.37
N SER A 158 21.71 -21.62 -5.07
CA SER A 158 21.09 -20.46 -4.43
C SER A 158 21.73 -19.17 -4.93
N VAL A 159 20.90 -18.23 -5.36
CA VAL A 159 21.32 -16.86 -5.71
C VAL A 159 21.80 -16.11 -4.45
N LEU A 160 21.24 -16.43 -3.28
CA LEU A 160 21.50 -15.74 -2.02
C LEU A 160 22.69 -16.30 -1.24
N ARG A 161 23.48 -17.21 -1.84
CA ARG A 161 24.54 -17.97 -1.16
C ARG A 161 25.57 -17.11 -0.41
N ALA A 162 25.81 -15.88 -0.87
CA ALA A 162 26.73 -14.94 -0.21
C ALA A 162 26.16 -14.29 1.06
N CYS A 163 24.83 -14.35 1.26
CA CYS A 163 24.12 -13.62 2.31
C CYS A 163 23.53 -14.54 3.38
N PHE A 164 22.88 -15.63 2.97
CA PHE A 164 22.17 -16.54 3.87
C PHE A 164 21.84 -17.87 3.18
N ASP A 165 21.60 -18.93 3.95
CA ASP A 165 21.08 -20.20 3.45
C ASP A 165 19.59 -20.32 3.77
N GLY A 166 18.73 -20.05 2.78
CA GLY A 166 17.28 -20.13 2.90
C GLY A 166 16.55 -18.80 2.71
N PHE A 167 15.40 -18.67 3.36
CA PHE A 167 14.52 -17.52 3.24
C PHE A 167 15.00 -16.33 4.07
N ILE A 168 15.06 -15.14 3.46
CA ILE A 168 15.40 -13.88 4.13
C ILE A 168 14.25 -12.88 4.05
N PRO A 169 14.08 -11.97 5.03
CA PRO A 169 13.06 -10.93 4.96
C PRO A 169 13.25 -10.01 3.74
N ALA A 170 12.16 -9.59 3.10
CA ALA A 170 12.15 -8.73 1.91
C ALA A 170 12.34 -7.23 2.26
N THR A 171 13.38 -6.92 3.03
CA THR A 171 13.74 -5.53 3.34
C THR A 171 14.38 -4.83 2.14
N THR A 172 14.33 -3.50 2.08
CA THR A 172 15.01 -2.71 1.04
C THR A 172 16.49 -3.02 0.94
N ARG A 173 17.14 -3.37 2.06
CA ARG A 173 18.53 -3.80 2.09
C ARG A 173 18.69 -5.16 1.41
N ASN A 174 17.92 -6.16 1.82
CA ASN A 174 18.03 -7.52 1.28
C ASN A 174 17.67 -7.59 -0.21
N LYS A 175 16.76 -6.73 -0.69
CA LYS A 175 16.44 -6.61 -2.12
C LYS A 175 17.55 -6.01 -2.98
N LYS A 176 18.49 -5.25 -2.38
CA LYS A 176 19.58 -4.54 -3.10
C LYS A 176 20.96 -5.17 -2.94
N VAL A 177 21.20 -5.86 -1.81
CA VAL A 177 22.54 -6.32 -1.40
C VAL A 177 22.94 -7.66 -2.04
N CYS A 178 22.01 -8.35 -2.70
CA CYS A 178 22.31 -9.58 -3.44
C CYS A 178 22.74 -9.32 -4.90
N ASP A 179 23.39 -8.18 -5.16
CA ASP A 179 24.11 -7.89 -6.42
C ASP A 179 25.61 -8.22 -6.28
#